data_AF-A0A847JSC9-F1
#
_entry.id   AF-A0A847JSC9-F1
#
_cell.length_a   1.000
_cell.length_b   1.000
_cell.length_c   1.000
_cell.angle_alpha   90.00
_cell.angle_beta   90.00
_cell.angle_gamma   90.00
#
_symmetry.space_group_name_H-M   'P 1'
#
loop_
_entity.id
_entity.type
_entity.pdbx_description
1 polymer ?
#
loop_
_entity_poly.entity_id
_entity_poly.type
_entity_poly.pdbx_seq_one_letter_code
_entity_poly.pdbx_strand_id
1 'polypeptide(L)'
;MRYSGTALRAVYALGAVLLLSVGSRALSAPDPEAALKELNTWYAGEIQKARDANKTPDFRALMTERTRRAKDAVAGVSLDSVEAPRCYALAQLYQAAGMSKDAGAAARKFLTTNPEPRLKYSAQQMVLAGMQASKDAQGLIGLLLEMQPPDNRTAAFLAAAAAQTYADTVAEQLGPQAALDLLAKLEAKIPFDKMTSEQDKGAADSAIVQLALGRNEILTAKGDNAGALKALEDGMAKLGPDNRLARQLSGKLTQAKLIGSPAPEIKKERGYGPFESLQALRGKVVVLDFGAHWCGFCKLGYPSMKKMLADLKPKGLEIVEVTTYYGYYKTERNLTPDQEFEKYAEHLKEFEIPWPVVFGDRTNQDNYGVGGIPHYVLIDRKGIVRGMSIGFSEPLHARFRAEVEKVVAEQ
;
A
#
# COMPACT_ATOMS: atom_id res chain seq x y z
N MET A 1 -57.16 -34.95 -60.59
CA MET A 1 -57.06 -35.39 -62.01
C MET A 1 -55.59 -35.52 -62.36
N ARG A 2 -55.20 -36.69 -62.88
CA ARG A 2 -53.85 -37.01 -63.39
C ARG A 2 -53.56 -36.25 -64.70
N TYR A 3 -52.30 -35.95 -64.98
CA TYR A 3 -51.59 -36.08 -66.28
C TYR A 3 -50.10 -35.74 -65.99
N SER A 4 -49.22 -36.75 -65.82
CA SER A 4 -48.16 -37.21 -66.76
C SER A 4 -47.15 -36.10 -67.16
N GLY A 5 -45.84 -36.26 -67.20
CA GLY A 5 -45.01 -37.45 -67.38
C GLY A 5 -43.81 -37.04 -68.26
N THR A 6 -42.61 -37.09 -67.66
CA THR A 6 -41.28 -37.38 -68.25
C THR A 6 -40.83 -36.77 -69.58
N ALA A 7 -39.69 -36.05 -69.52
CA ALA A 7 -38.55 -36.32 -70.39
C ALA A 7 -37.24 -36.15 -69.62
N LEU A 8 -36.38 -37.17 -69.69
CA LEU A 8 -35.12 -37.36 -68.99
C LEU A 8 -34.00 -37.52 -70.03
N ARG A 9 -32.76 -37.18 -69.64
CA ARG A 9 -31.40 -37.52 -70.19
C ARG A 9 -30.65 -36.28 -70.71
N ALA A 10 -29.70 -35.69 -69.97
CA ALA A 10 -28.38 -36.15 -69.50
C ALA A 10 -27.29 -36.16 -70.59
N VAL A 11 -26.36 -35.19 -70.52
CA VAL A 11 -24.95 -35.33 -70.93
C VAL A 11 -24.08 -34.49 -69.98
N TYR A 12 -23.13 -35.15 -69.34
CA TYR A 12 -22.06 -34.61 -68.48
C TYR A 12 -21.03 -33.82 -69.30
N ALA A 13 -20.48 -32.73 -68.76
CA ALA A 13 -19.03 -32.44 -68.80
C ALA A 13 -18.65 -31.19 -67.99
N LEU A 14 -17.78 -31.42 -66.98
CA LEU A 14 -16.68 -30.55 -66.51
C LEU A 14 -16.92 -29.05 -66.30
N GLY A 15 -16.92 -28.64 -65.02
CA GLY A 15 -16.81 -27.24 -64.62
C GLY A 15 -16.42 -27.07 -63.15
N ALA A 16 -15.13 -27.22 -62.87
CA ALA A 16 -14.36 -26.72 -61.71
C ALA A 16 -15.07 -26.52 -60.36
N VAL A 17 -14.76 -27.41 -59.42
CA VAL A 17 -14.77 -27.15 -57.98
C VAL A 17 -13.73 -26.07 -57.68
N LEU A 18 -14.17 -24.82 -57.46
CA LEU A 18 -13.36 -23.81 -56.78
C LEU A 18 -13.65 -23.92 -55.27
N LEU A 19 -12.99 -24.89 -54.63
CA LEU A 19 -12.75 -24.84 -53.20
C LEU A 19 -11.82 -23.65 -52.97
N LEU A 20 -12.36 -22.54 -52.48
CA LEU A 20 -11.58 -21.49 -51.85
C LEU A 20 -10.89 -22.12 -50.64
N SER A 21 -9.67 -22.62 -50.84
CA SER A 21 -8.69 -22.74 -49.79
C SER A 21 -8.36 -21.32 -49.33
N VAL A 22 -9.19 -20.78 -48.44
CA VAL A 22 -8.72 -19.75 -47.51
C VAL A 22 -7.67 -20.47 -46.68
N GLY A 23 -6.43 -20.40 -47.14
CA GLY A 23 -5.30 -20.82 -46.35
C GLY A 23 -5.45 -20.11 -45.02
N SER A 24 -5.68 -20.90 -43.97
CA SER A 24 -5.38 -20.50 -42.61
C SER A 24 -3.89 -20.20 -42.58
N ARG A 25 -3.50 -18.99 -43.01
CA ARG A 25 -2.31 -18.35 -42.47
C ARG A 25 -2.60 -18.32 -40.98
N ALA A 26 -1.97 -19.24 -40.25
CA ALA A 26 -1.73 -19.03 -38.84
C ALA A 26 -1.18 -17.62 -38.76
N LEU A 27 -1.99 -16.67 -38.28
CA LEU A 27 -1.50 -15.36 -37.89
C LEU A 27 -0.41 -15.70 -36.89
N SER A 28 0.85 -15.56 -37.32
CA SER A 28 1.99 -15.71 -36.43
C SER A 28 1.69 -14.85 -35.22
N ALA A 29 1.73 -15.42 -34.02
CA ALA A 29 1.46 -14.69 -32.79
C ALA A 29 2.22 -13.35 -32.84
N PRO A 30 1.55 -12.23 -32.51
CA PRO A 30 2.16 -10.90 -32.64
C PRO A 30 3.49 -10.86 -31.92
N ASP A 31 4.49 -10.27 -32.57
CA ASP A 31 5.86 -10.16 -32.06
C ASP A 31 5.87 -9.40 -30.71
N PRO A 32 6.17 -10.07 -29.57
CA PRO A 32 6.13 -9.42 -28.27
C PRO A 32 7.14 -8.27 -28.14
N GLU A 33 8.27 -8.33 -28.83
CA GLU A 33 9.29 -7.28 -28.78
C GLU A 33 8.84 -6.05 -29.56
N ALA A 34 8.25 -6.25 -30.74
CA ALA A 34 7.67 -5.17 -31.54
C ALA A 34 6.50 -4.50 -30.80
N ALA A 35 5.59 -5.28 -30.22
CA ALA A 35 4.44 -4.78 -29.48
C ALA A 35 4.88 -4.01 -28.21
N LEU A 36 5.87 -4.52 -27.48
CA LEU A 36 6.42 -3.83 -26.32
C LEU A 36 7.10 -2.51 -26.71
N LYS A 37 7.86 -2.51 -27.82
CA LYS A 37 8.48 -1.30 -28.34
C LYS A 37 7.43 -0.25 -28.70
N GLU A 38 6.36 -0.64 -29.40
CA GLU A 38 5.26 0.25 -29.74
C GLU A 38 4.60 0.85 -28.49
N LEU A 39 4.28 0.01 -27.49
CA LEU A 39 3.68 0.45 -26.23
C LEU A 39 4.56 1.48 -25.50
N ASN A 40 5.87 1.21 -25.42
CA ASN A 40 6.81 2.11 -24.75
C ASN A 40 7.03 3.41 -25.53
N THR A 41 7.10 3.35 -26.86
CA THR A 41 7.20 4.53 -27.72
C THR A 41 5.96 5.41 -27.59
N TRP A 42 4.77 4.82 -27.59
CA TRP A 42 3.53 5.55 -27.35
C TRP A 42 3.54 6.24 -25.97
N TYR A 43 3.86 5.51 -24.90
CA TYR A 43 3.85 6.06 -23.54
C TYR A 43 4.85 7.22 -23.37
N ALA A 44 6.07 7.07 -23.89
CA ALA A 44 7.07 8.13 -23.89
C ALA A 44 6.62 9.35 -24.71
N GLY A 45 5.98 9.11 -25.86
CA GLY A 45 5.44 10.16 -26.73
C GLY A 45 4.36 10.99 -26.04
N GLU A 46 3.43 10.38 -25.30
CA GLU A 46 2.40 11.12 -24.57
C GLU A 46 2.96 11.96 -23.43
N ILE A 47 3.97 11.45 -22.72
CA ILE A 47 4.69 12.25 -21.70
C ILE A 47 5.36 13.45 -22.36
N GLN A 48 6.01 13.24 -23.51
CA GLN A 48 6.69 14.31 -24.22
C GLN A 48 5.70 15.37 -24.75
N LYS A 49 4.58 14.97 -25.34
CA LYS A 49 3.51 15.90 -25.77
C LYS A 49 3.00 16.78 -24.64
N ALA A 50 2.81 16.21 -23.44
CA ALA A 50 2.40 16.99 -22.28
C ALA A 50 3.47 18.01 -21.87
N ARG A 51 4.75 17.60 -21.85
CA ARG A 51 5.87 18.50 -21.58
C ARG A 51 6.00 19.62 -22.59
N ASP A 52 5.89 19.31 -23.88
CA ASP A 52 5.95 20.30 -24.97
C ASP A 52 4.79 21.31 -24.88
N ALA A 53 3.64 20.88 -24.31
CA ALA A 53 2.51 21.74 -24.02
C ALA A 53 2.61 22.48 -22.66
N ASN A 54 3.74 22.40 -21.94
CA ASN A 54 3.92 22.91 -20.57
C ASN A 54 2.84 22.43 -19.58
N LYS A 55 2.36 21.20 -19.76
CA LYS A 55 1.38 20.55 -18.88
C LYS A 55 2.02 19.40 -18.12
N THR A 56 1.54 19.17 -16.89
CA THR A 56 1.84 17.94 -16.17
C THR A 56 1.07 16.77 -16.82
N PRO A 57 1.72 15.64 -17.16
CA PRO A 57 1.01 14.48 -17.69
C PRO A 57 -0.05 13.96 -16.71
N ASP A 58 -1.23 13.63 -17.20
CA ASP A 58 -2.21 12.87 -16.41
C ASP A 58 -1.77 11.39 -16.34
N PHE A 59 -0.91 11.10 -15.37
CA PHE A 59 -0.36 9.75 -15.18
C PHE A 59 -1.45 8.69 -14.91
N ARG A 60 -2.58 9.06 -14.31
CA ARG A 60 -3.67 8.11 -14.04
C ARG A 60 -4.34 7.69 -15.34
N ALA A 61 -4.68 8.65 -16.20
CA ALA A 61 -5.24 8.36 -17.52
C ALA A 61 -4.24 7.59 -18.40
N LEU A 62 -2.97 8.01 -18.40
CA LEU A 62 -1.91 7.34 -19.17
C LEU A 62 -1.70 5.89 -18.74
N MET A 63 -1.65 5.61 -17.44
CA MET A 63 -1.48 4.23 -16.96
C MET A 63 -2.70 3.37 -17.27
N THR A 64 -3.91 3.92 -17.20
CA THR A 64 -5.15 3.23 -17.60
C THR A 64 -5.09 2.81 -19.06
N GLU A 65 -4.72 3.73 -19.94
CA GLU A 65 -4.60 3.46 -21.37
C GLU A 65 -3.43 2.54 -21.70
N ARG A 66 -2.29 2.66 -20.99
CA ARG A 66 -1.14 1.75 -21.12
C ARG A 66 -1.55 0.31 -20.82
N THR A 67 -2.31 0.10 -19.75
CA THR A 67 -2.83 -1.23 -19.40
C THR A 67 -3.81 -1.76 -20.44
N ARG A 68 -4.70 -0.91 -20.97
CA ARG A 68 -5.62 -1.30 -22.05
C ARG A 68 -4.86 -1.76 -23.30
N ARG A 69 -3.90 -0.97 -23.78
CA ARG A 69 -3.06 -1.30 -24.95
C ARG A 69 -2.23 -2.57 -24.73
N ALA A 70 -1.68 -2.74 -23.54
CA ALA A 70 -0.95 -3.96 -23.19
C ALA A 70 -1.84 -5.21 -23.24
N LYS A 71 -3.11 -5.11 -22.77
CA LYS A 71 -4.09 -6.20 -22.88
C LYS A 71 -4.40 -6.55 -24.33
N ASP A 72 -4.59 -5.54 -25.18
CA ASP A 72 -4.82 -5.76 -26.61
C ASP A 72 -3.61 -6.46 -27.27
N ALA A 73 -2.40 -6.04 -26.92
CA ALA A 73 -1.16 -6.58 -27.47
C ALA A 73 -0.91 -8.06 -27.14
N VAL A 74 -1.41 -8.53 -25.99
CA VAL A 74 -1.27 -9.93 -25.56
C VAL A 74 -2.51 -10.78 -25.82
N ALA A 75 -3.57 -10.19 -26.39
CA ALA A 75 -4.81 -10.90 -26.68
C ALA A 75 -4.57 -12.03 -27.69
N GLY A 76 -4.92 -13.27 -27.30
CA GLY A 76 -4.72 -14.45 -28.13
C GLY A 76 -3.27 -14.94 -28.26
N VAL A 77 -2.31 -14.30 -27.57
CA VAL A 77 -0.93 -14.77 -27.52
C VAL A 77 -0.84 -15.95 -26.55
N SER A 78 -0.49 -17.13 -27.06
CA SER A 78 -0.17 -18.29 -26.24
C SER A 78 1.30 -18.30 -25.87
N LEU A 79 1.62 -18.48 -24.58
CA LEU A 79 3.00 -18.60 -24.09
C LEU A 79 3.79 -19.70 -24.81
N ASP A 80 3.14 -20.83 -25.13
CA ASP A 80 3.77 -21.96 -25.80
C ASP A 80 4.26 -21.60 -27.21
N SER A 81 3.58 -20.65 -27.85
CA SER A 81 3.91 -20.19 -29.21
C SER A 81 5.07 -19.18 -29.29
N VAL A 82 5.57 -18.71 -28.13
CA VAL A 82 6.65 -17.70 -28.06
C VAL A 82 7.95 -18.36 -27.60
N GLU A 83 9.01 -18.19 -28.37
CA GLU A 83 10.35 -18.69 -28.05
C GLU A 83 10.90 -18.09 -26.74
N ALA A 84 11.66 -18.89 -25.99
CA ALA A 84 12.13 -18.51 -24.66
C ALA A 84 12.87 -17.15 -24.60
N PRO A 85 13.79 -16.79 -25.52
CA PRO A 85 14.45 -15.47 -25.49
C PRO A 85 13.50 -14.28 -25.59
N ARG A 86 12.36 -14.44 -26.27
CA ARG A 86 11.36 -13.39 -26.51
C ARG A 86 10.33 -13.30 -25.39
N CYS A 87 10.33 -14.28 -24.47
CA CYS A 87 9.39 -14.31 -23.37
C CYS A 87 9.64 -13.21 -22.33
N TYR A 88 10.80 -12.55 -22.33
CA TYR A 88 11.02 -11.38 -21.47
C TYR A 88 10.14 -10.20 -21.88
N ALA A 89 10.08 -9.89 -23.19
CA ALA A 89 9.20 -8.84 -23.69
C ALA A 89 7.72 -9.17 -23.47
N LEU A 90 7.35 -10.45 -23.67
CA LEU A 90 6.01 -10.93 -23.35
C LEU A 90 5.67 -10.77 -21.86
N ALA A 91 6.60 -11.10 -20.96
CA ALA A 91 6.41 -10.93 -19.51
C ALA A 91 6.18 -9.45 -19.14
N GLN A 92 6.93 -8.53 -19.76
CA GLN A 92 6.75 -7.08 -19.57
C GLN A 92 5.39 -6.59 -20.07
N LEU A 93 4.90 -7.11 -21.20
CA LEU A 93 3.55 -6.83 -21.70
C LEU A 93 2.47 -7.34 -20.75
N TYR A 94 2.57 -8.60 -20.28
CA TYR A 94 1.64 -9.13 -19.28
C TYR A 94 1.66 -8.31 -17.98
N GLN A 95 2.84 -7.89 -17.52
CA GLN A 95 2.96 -7.02 -16.35
C GLN A 95 2.24 -5.68 -16.57
N ALA A 96 2.43 -5.04 -17.73
CA ALA A 96 1.74 -3.80 -18.08
C ALA A 96 0.22 -3.99 -18.21
N ALA A 97 -0.23 -5.18 -18.63
CA ALA A 97 -1.63 -5.58 -18.70
C ALA A 97 -2.27 -5.92 -17.33
N GLY A 98 -1.47 -5.96 -16.25
CA GLY A 98 -1.93 -6.37 -14.92
C GLY A 98 -2.09 -7.88 -14.74
N MET A 99 -1.51 -8.69 -15.63
CA MET A 99 -1.62 -10.15 -15.67
C MET A 99 -0.39 -10.79 -14.97
N SER A 100 -0.26 -10.60 -13.65
CA SER A 100 0.95 -11.00 -12.91
C SER A 100 1.27 -12.50 -12.98
N LYS A 101 0.25 -13.38 -13.04
CA LYS A 101 0.45 -14.83 -13.16
C LYS A 101 1.09 -15.21 -14.50
N ASP A 102 0.55 -14.65 -15.58
CA ASP A 102 1.04 -14.86 -16.94
C ASP A 102 2.43 -14.22 -17.13
N ALA A 103 2.65 -13.04 -16.56
CA ALA A 103 3.97 -12.39 -16.53
C ALA A 103 5.01 -13.28 -15.85
N GLY A 104 4.67 -13.86 -14.69
CA GLY A 104 5.55 -14.80 -13.98
C GLY A 104 5.81 -16.08 -14.76
N ALA A 105 4.82 -16.63 -15.48
CA ALA A 105 5.00 -17.79 -16.33
C ALA A 105 5.93 -17.51 -17.52
N ALA A 106 5.72 -16.39 -18.21
CA ALA A 106 6.58 -15.96 -19.30
C ALA A 106 8.01 -15.67 -18.82
N ALA A 107 8.17 -15.01 -17.67
CA ALA A 107 9.47 -14.77 -17.07
C ALA A 107 10.20 -16.07 -16.69
N ARG A 108 9.49 -17.08 -16.16
CA ARG A 108 10.08 -18.43 -15.92
C ARG A 108 10.57 -19.08 -17.20
N LYS A 109 9.80 -19.00 -18.30
CA LYS A 109 10.24 -19.51 -19.61
C LYS A 109 11.47 -18.75 -20.13
N PHE A 110 11.54 -17.44 -19.95
CA PHE A 110 12.73 -16.67 -20.29
C PHE A 110 13.95 -17.05 -19.45
N LEU A 111 13.80 -17.33 -18.15
CA LEU A 111 14.92 -17.70 -17.28
C LEU A 111 15.64 -18.99 -17.72
N THR A 112 14.99 -19.86 -18.52
CA THR A 112 15.65 -21.05 -19.08
C THR A 112 16.72 -20.73 -20.12
N THR A 113 16.76 -19.49 -20.63
CA THR A 113 17.83 -19.05 -21.55
C THR A 113 19.11 -18.64 -20.84
N ASN A 114 19.15 -18.75 -19.50
CA ASN A 114 20.26 -18.31 -18.66
C ASN A 114 20.71 -16.86 -18.98
N PRO A 115 19.80 -15.88 -18.83
CA PRO A 115 20.10 -14.49 -19.15
C PRO A 115 21.18 -13.92 -18.23
N GLU A 116 21.78 -12.80 -18.64
CA GLU A 116 22.75 -12.09 -17.82
C GLU A 116 22.13 -11.65 -16.46
N PRO A 117 22.95 -11.45 -15.41
CA PRO A 117 22.48 -11.27 -14.03
C PRO A 117 21.39 -10.21 -13.81
N ARG A 118 21.44 -9.04 -14.47
CA ARG A 118 20.44 -7.98 -14.27
C ARG A 118 19.09 -8.36 -14.88
N LEU A 119 19.08 -8.88 -16.10
CA LEU A 119 17.88 -9.43 -16.75
C LEU A 119 17.34 -10.63 -15.98
N LYS A 120 18.21 -11.51 -15.47
CA LYS A 120 17.82 -12.63 -14.59
C LYS A 120 17.06 -12.10 -13.37
N TYR A 121 17.64 -11.15 -12.64
CA TYR A 121 17.02 -10.56 -11.46
C TYR A 121 15.67 -9.89 -11.78
N SER A 122 15.61 -9.11 -12.87
CA SER A 122 14.37 -8.46 -13.33
C SER A 122 13.26 -9.46 -13.66
N ALA A 123 13.60 -10.55 -14.36
CA ALA A 123 12.65 -11.61 -14.66
C ALA A 123 12.20 -12.33 -13.37
N GLN A 124 13.12 -12.63 -12.44
CA GLN A 124 12.78 -13.24 -11.15
C GLN A 124 11.79 -12.38 -10.33
N GLN A 125 11.87 -11.05 -10.39
CA GLN A 125 10.87 -10.16 -9.77
C GLN A 125 9.45 -10.37 -10.34
N MET A 126 9.33 -10.55 -11.66
CA MET A 126 8.04 -10.88 -12.29
C MET A 126 7.53 -12.27 -11.86
N VAL A 127 8.44 -13.23 -11.69
CA VAL A 127 8.11 -14.56 -11.14
C VAL A 127 7.57 -14.45 -9.72
N LEU A 128 8.21 -13.67 -8.84
CA LEU A 128 7.72 -13.42 -7.48
C LEU A 128 6.31 -12.81 -7.49
N ALA A 129 6.05 -11.81 -8.34
CA ALA A 129 4.73 -11.20 -8.46
C ALA A 129 3.66 -12.23 -8.90
N GLY A 130 4.00 -13.14 -9.82
CA GLY A 130 3.12 -14.22 -10.24
C GLY A 130 2.87 -15.27 -9.15
N MET A 131 3.89 -15.61 -8.36
CA MET A 131 3.76 -16.50 -7.20
C MET A 131 2.90 -15.86 -6.11
N GLN A 132 3.09 -14.57 -5.82
CA GLN A 132 2.25 -13.82 -4.88
C GLN A 132 0.79 -13.78 -5.34
N ALA A 133 0.54 -13.49 -6.63
CA ALA A 133 -0.81 -13.50 -7.19
C ALA A 133 -1.48 -14.90 -7.15
N SER A 134 -0.68 -15.96 -7.11
CA SER A 134 -1.15 -17.35 -6.99
C SER A 134 -1.13 -17.86 -5.55
N LYS A 135 -0.67 -17.04 -4.60
CA LYS A 135 -0.36 -17.42 -3.22
C LYS A 135 0.48 -18.72 -3.17
N ASP A 136 1.60 -18.77 -3.87
CA ASP A 136 2.56 -19.89 -3.80
C ASP A 136 3.64 -19.59 -2.76
N ALA A 137 3.35 -19.84 -1.47
CA ALA A 137 4.28 -19.50 -0.38
C ALA A 137 5.60 -20.28 -0.44
N GLN A 138 5.59 -21.55 -0.84
CA GLN A 138 6.81 -22.36 -0.94
C GLN A 138 7.71 -21.85 -2.07
N GLY A 139 7.12 -21.56 -3.24
CA GLY A 139 7.83 -20.95 -4.37
C GLY A 139 8.41 -19.58 -4.02
N LEU A 140 7.67 -18.74 -3.29
CA LEU A 140 8.15 -17.45 -2.80
C LEU A 140 9.40 -17.60 -1.94
N ILE A 141 9.38 -18.47 -0.92
CA ILE A 141 10.56 -18.71 -0.07
C ILE A 141 11.75 -19.16 -0.92
N GLY A 142 11.54 -20.17 -1.77
CA GLY A 142 12.60 -20.75 -2.58
C GLY A 142 13.27 -19.69 -3.47
N LEU A 143 12.47 -18.94 -4.23
CA LEU A 143 12.98 -17.94 -5.15
C LEU A 143 13.63 -16.76 -4.42
N LEU A 144 13.00 -16.21 -3.38
CA LEU A 144 13.55 -15.08 -2.60
C LEU A 144 14.95 -15.39 -2.05
N LEU A 145 15.19 -16.62 -1.59
CA LEU A 145 16.47 -17.03 -1.02
C LEU A 145 17.53 -17.34 -2.09
N GLU A 146 17.12 -17.76 -3.29
CA GLU A 146 18.02 -18.02 -4.43
C GLU A 146 18.52 -16.72 -5.07
N MET A 147 17.64 -15.72 -5.19
CA MET A 147 17.92 -14.47 -5.89
C MET A 147 19.24 -13.82 -5.44
N GLN A 148 20.00 -13.35 -6.43
CA GLN A 148 21.27 -12.66 -6.24
C GLN A 148 21.09 -11.20 -6.64
N PRO A 149 20.88 -10.29 -5.67
CA PRO A 149 20.79 -8.87 -5.94
C PRO A 149 22.08 -8.34 -6.61
N PRO A 150 21.98 -7.47 -7.62
CA PRO A 150 23.15 -6.92 -8.33
C PRO A 150 24.01 -5.98 -7.47
N ASP A 151 23.45 -5.42 -6.39
CA ASP A 151 24.14 -4.54 -5.46
C ASP A 151 23.51 -4.58 -4.06
N ASN A 152 24.19 -3.96 -3.09
CA ASN A 152 23.79 -3.95 -1.67
C ASN A 152 22.42 -3.29 -1.46
N ARG A 153 22.10 -2.22 -2.23
CA ARG A 153 20.81 -1.53 -2.12
C ARG A 153 19.69 -2.43 -2.58
N THR A 154 19.90 -3.15 -3.67
CA THR A 154 18.93 -4.09 -4.21
C THR A 154 18.72 -5.28 -3.26
N ALA A 155 19.75 -5.69 -2.51
CA ALA A 155 19.59 -6.67 -1.43
C ALA A 155 18.70 -6.14 -0.30
N ALA A 156 18.94 -4.90 0.15
CA ALA A 156 18.12 -4.24 1.15
C ALA A 156 16.66 -4.09 0.69
N PHE A 157 16.43 -3.67 -0.57
CA PHE A 157 15.09 -3.57 -1.14
C PHE A 157 14.39 -4.93 -1.26
N LEU A 158 15.11 -6.00 -1.61
CA LEU A 158 14.53 -7.34 -1.69
C LEU A 158 14.01 -7.79 -0.32
N ALA A 159 14.80 -7.61 0.74
CA ALA A 159 14.40 -7.95 2.10
C ALA A 159 13.21 -7.10 2.59
N ALA A 160 13.24 -5.79 2.31
CA ALA A 160 12.14 -4.88 2.64
C ALA A 160 10.84 -5.25 1.90
N ALA A 161 10.93 -5.61 0.62
CA ALA A 161 9.80 -6.05 -0.18
C ALA A 161 9.25 -7.39 0.33
N ALA A 162 10.12 -8.31 0.75
CA ALA A 162 9.69 -9.57 1.33
C ALA A 162 8.89 -9.38 2.63
N ALA A 163 9.34 -8.48 3.51
CA ALA A 163 8.61 -8.11 4.71
C ALA A 163 7.22 -7.53 4.40
N GLN A 164 7.11 -6.62 3.44
CA GLN A 164 5.86 -5.92 3.13
C GLN A 164 4.86 -6.70 2.26
N THR A 165 5.36 -7.54 1.35
CA THR A 165 4.54 -8.10 0.27
C THR A 165 4.35 -9.61 0.38
N TYR A 166 5.37 -10.33 0.84
CA TYR A 166 5.39 -11.79 0.75
C TYR A 166 5.22 -12.48 2.11
N ALA A 167 5.64 -11.83 3.19
CA ALA A 167 5.66 -12.43 4.52
C ALA A 167 4.26 -12.84 5.01
N ASP A 168 3.23 -12.04 4.74
CA ASP A 168 1.83 -12.38 5.08
C ASP A 168 1.36 -13.64 4.38
N THR A 169 1.58 -13.76 3.06
CA THR A 169 1.25 -14.98 2.30
C THR A 169 1.95 -16.21 2.89
N VAL A 170 3.23 -16.06 3.25
CA VAL A 170 4.01 -17.13 3.87
C VAL A 170 3.47 -17.48 5.25
N ALA A 171 3.14 -16.48 6.07
CA ALA A 171 2.58 -16.68 7.39
C ALA A 171 1.19 -17.36 7.34
N GLU A 172 0.33 -16.93 6.41
CA GLU A 172 -1.00 -17.50 6.17
C GLU A 172 -0.94 -18.99 5.79
N GLN A 173 -0.01 -19.37 4.91
CA GLN A 173 0.01 -20.74 4.35
C GLN A 173 0.95 -21.70 5.07
N LEU A 174 2.10 -21.22 5.52
CA LEU A 174 3.17 -22.04 6.10
C LEU A 174 3.43 -21.73 7.58
N GLY A 175 2.71 -20.76 8.14
CA GLY A 175 2.75 -20.39 9.54
C GLY A 175 3.69 -19.22 9.85
N PRO A 176 3.45 -18.48 10.95
CA PRO A 176 4.23 -17.31 11.33
C PRO A 176 5.74 -17.56 11.42
N GLN A 177 6.15 -18.74 11.90
CA GLN A 177 7.57 -19.06 12.06
C GLN A 177 8.29 -19.15 10.70
N ALA A 178 7.66 -19.71 9.67
CA ALA A 178 8.25 -19.79 8.34
C ALA A 178 8.50 -18.39 7.76
N ALA A 179 7.58 -17.45 7.99
CA ALA A 179 7.74 -16.06 7.57
C ALA A 179 8.87 -15.37 8.35
N LEU A 180 8.94 -15.54 9.67
CA LEU A 180 10.03 -14.99 10.49
C LEU A 180 11.40 -15.52 10.06
N ASP A 181 11.50 -16.82 9.79
CA ASP A 181 12.73 -17.46 9.31
C ASP A 181 13.14 -16.93 7.92
N LEU A 182 12.17 -16.73 7.02
CA LEU A 182 12.42 -16.09 5.72
C LEU A 182 13.01 -14.69 5.90
N LEU A 183 12.40 -13.84 6.74
CA LEU A 183 12.88 -12.48 6.98
C LEU A 183 14.27 -12.46 7.61
N ALA A 184 14.55 -13.36 8.56
CA ALA A 184 15.87 -13.51 9.15
C ALA A 184 16.94 -13.91 8.12
N LYS A 185 16.64 -14.87 7.24
CA LYS A 185 17.57 -15.31 6.19
C LYS A 185 17.83 -14.22 5.14
N LEU A 186 16.82 -13.44 4.79
CA LEU A 186 16.99 -12.32 3.86
C LEU A 186 17.78 -11.16 4.49
N GLU A 187 17.51 -10.84 5.76
CA GLU A 187 18.28 -9.82 6.47
C GLU A 187 19.76 -10.19 6.58
N ALA A 188 20.08 -11.46 6.86
CA ALA A 188 21.47 -11.94 6.94
C ALA A 188 22.24 -11.82 5.61
N LYS A 189 21.55 -11.66 4.47
CA LYS A 189 22.16 -11.41 3.16
C LYS A 189 22.44 -9.93 2.90
N ILE A 190 22.00 -9.01 3.76
CA ILE A 190 22.25 -7.57 3.62
C ILE A 190 23.60 -7.24 4.26
N PRO A 191 24.59 -6.74 3.50
CA PRO A 191 25.89 -6.37 4.04
C PRO A 191 25.86 -4.95 4.61
N PHE A 192 25.16 -4.76 5.73
CA PHE A 192 24.98 -3.43 6.36
C PHE A 192 26.30 -2.71 6.65
N ASP A 193 27.35 -3.46 7.00
CA ASP A 193 28.70 -2.95 7.23
C ASP A 193 29.34 -2.30 5.99
N LYS A 194 28.91 -2.71 4.79
CA LYS A 194 29.42 -2.19 3.50
C LYS A 194 28.53 -1.09 2.92
N MET A 195 27.44 -0.73 3.58
CA MET A 195 26.45 0.24 3.11
C MET A 195 26.74 1.64 3.67
N THR A 196 27.83 2.27 3.22
CA THR A 196 28.38 3.47 3.87
C THR A 196 28.02 4.79 3.17
N SER A 197 27.61 4.79 1.90
CA SER A 197 27.18 6.01 1.20
C SER A 197 25.82 6.52 1.71
N GLU A 198 25.49 7.80 1.50
CA GLU A 198 24.17 8.32 1.92
C GLU A 198 23.00 7.57 1.27
N GLN A 199 23.13 7.20 0.00
CA GLN A 199 22.11 6.43 -0.72
C GLN A 199 22.00 5.00 -0.17
N ASP A 200 23.11 4.40 0.23
CA ASP A 200 23.10 3.08 0.87
C ASP A 200 22.47 3.14 2.26
N LYS A 201 22.79 4.16 3.06
CA LYS A 201 22.19 4.37 4.38
C LYS A 201 20.67 4.45 4.29
N GLY A 202 20.13 5.22 3.33
CA GLY A 202 18.68 5.29 3.12
C GLY A 202 18.04 3.94 2.79
N ALA A 203 18.70 3.12 1.96
CA ALA A 203 18.21 1.77 1.64
C ALA A 203 18.33 0.80 2.84
N ALA A 204 19.44 0.86 3.57
CA ALA A 204 19.67 0.08 4.78
C ALA A 204 18.63 0.40 5.86
N ASP A 205 18.44 1.68 6.16
CA ASP A 205 17.47 2.14 7.16
C ASP A 205 16.05 1.71 6.80
N SER A 206 15.67 1.86 5.54
CA SER A 206 14.37 1.41 5.03
C SER A 206 14.21 -0.11 5.22
N ALA A 207 15.23 -0.92 4.90
CA ALA A 207 15.17 -2.35 5.12
C ALA A 207 15.03 -2.72 6.60
N ILE A 208 15.77 -2.07 7.49
CA ILE A 208 15.67 -2.28 8.94
C ILE A 208 14.25 -2.00 9.44
N VAL A 209 13.66 -0.86 9.03
CA VAL A 209 12.29 -0.51 9.39
C VAL A 209 11.31 -1.56 8.91
N GLN A 210 11.35 -1.90 7.62
CA GLN A 210 10.36 -2.80 7.02
C GLN A 210 10.46 -4.22 7.58
N LEU A 211 11.68 -4.70 7.87
CA LEU A 211 11.89 -5.97 8.56
C LEU A 211 11.36 -5.95 10.00
N ALA A 212 11.56 -4.85 10.74
CA ALA A 212 11.03 -4.70 12.09
C ALA A 212 9.49 -4.65 12.09
N LEU A 213 8.90 -3.92 11.15
CA LEU A 213 7.44 -3.83 10.97
C LEU A 213 6.83 -5.17 10.58
N GLY A 214 7.38 -5.86 9.58
CA GLY A 214 6.90 -7.18 9.16
C GLY A 214 6.97 -8.20 10.30
N ARG A 215 8.06 -8.21 11.08
CA ARG A 215 8.16 -9.07 12.28
C ARG A 215 7.14 -8.71 13.34
N ASN A 216 6.95 -7.43 13.62
CA ASN A 216 5.97 -6.95 14.58
C ASN A 216 4.56 -7.41 14.18
N GLU A 217 4.19 -7.29 12.92
CA GLU A 217 2.87 -7.69 12.40
C GLU A 217 2.66 -9.21 12.50
N ILE A 218 3.64 -10.01 12.07
CA ILE A 218 3.59 -11.48 12.17
C ILE A 218 3.47 -11.95 13.62
N LEU A 219 4.25 -11.37 14.54
CA LEU A 219 4.27 -11.74 15.96
C LEU A 219 2.98 -11.31 16.67
N THR A 220 2.45 -10.12 16.33
CA THR A 220 1.16 -9.64 16.83
C THR A 220 0.03 -10.58 16.39
N ALA A 221 0.00 -10.98 15.12
CA ALA A 221 -0.99 -11.92 14.60
C ALA A 221 -0.92 -13.31 15.27
N LYS A 222 0.27 -13.72 15.74
CA LYS A 222 0.47 -14.95 16.52
C LYS A 222 0.09 -14.80 18.01
N GLY A 223 -0.19 -13.58 18.48
CA GLY A 223 -0.43 -13.28 19.89
C GLY A 223 0.84 -13.16 20.75
N ASP A 224 2.03 -13.11 20.13
CA ASP A 224 3.30 -12.89 20.82
C ASP A 224 3.58 -11.38 20.91
N ASN A 225 2.86 -10.70 21.79
CA ASN A 225 2.99 -9.26 21.98
C ASN A 225 4.39 -8.86 22.46
N ALA A 226 5.02 -9.67 23.33
CA ALA A 226 6.36 -9.39 23.83
C ALA A 226 7.40 -9.46 22.70
N GLY A 227 7.34 -10.49 21.86
CA GLY A 227 8.17 -10.60 20.66
C GLY A 227 7.90 -9.48 19.66
N ALA A 228 6.63 -9.12 19.46
CA ALA A 228 6.25 -8.05 18.54
C ALA A 228 6.83 -6.68 18.95
N LEU A 229 6.79 -6.35 20.25
CA LEU A 229 7.41 -5.14 20.76
C LEU A 229 8.94 -5.20 20.65
N LYS A 230 9.54 -6.33 21.00
CA LYS A 230 10.98 -6.56 20.87
C LYS A 230 11.47 -6.36 19.44
N ALA A 231 10.70 -6.78 18.43
CA ALA A 231 11.06 -6.58 17.03
C ALA A 231 11.18 -5.09 16.65
N LEU A 232 10.30 -4.23 17.19
CA LEU A 232 10.39 -2.78 17.00
C LEU A 232 11.60 -2.20 17.72
N GLU A 233 11.84 -2.62 18.96
CA GLU A 233 12.97 -2.17 19.78
C GLU A 233 14.32 -2.54 19.13
N ASP A 234 14.45 -3.78 18.63
CA ASP A 234 15.65 -4.25 17.93
C ASP A 234 15.88 -3.45 16.62
N GLY A 235 14.81 -3.10 15.90
CA GLY A 235 14.88 -2.24 14.73
C GLY A 235 15.34 -0.82 15.06
N MET A 236 14.82 -0.22 16.13
CA MET A 236 15.25 1.09 16.61
C MET A 236 16.71 1.09 17.05
N ALA A 237 17.14 0.05 17.76
CA ALA A 237 18.54 -0.09 18.19
C ALA A 237 19.51 -0.14 17.01
N LYS A 238 19.12 -0.79 15.90
CA LYS A 238 19.91 -0.83 14.66
C LYS A 238 20.00 0.52 13.95
N LEU A 239 18.93 1.31 13.95
CA LEU A 239 18.89 2.63 13.31
C LEU A 239 19.65 3.70 14.10
N GLY A 240 19.64 3.59 15.43
CA GLY A 240 20.16 4.60 16.34
C GLY A 240 19.13 5.71 16.66
N PRO A 241 19.32 6.43 17.78
CA PRO A 241 18.32 7.37 18.33
C PRO A 241 18.07 8.60 17.44
N ASP A 242 19.07 9.05 16.68
CA ASP A 242 18.97 10.24 15.84
C ASP A 242 18.36 9.97 14.45
N ASN A 243 18.08 8.69 14.14
CA ASN A 243 17.56 8.30 12.85
C ASN A 243 16.09 8.72 12.71
N ARG A 244 15.78 9.52 11.68
CA ARG A 244 14.42 10.02 11.45
C ARG A 244 13.40 8.91 11.26
N LEU A 245 13.81 7.75 10.73
CA LEU A 245 12.95 6.59 10.52
C LEU A 245 12.74 5.77 11.79
N ALA A 246 13.62 5.88 12.80
CA ALA A 246 13.39 5.27 14.11
C ALA A 246 12.12 5.80 14.78
N ARG A 247 11.69 7.03 14.44
CA ARG A 247 10.40 7.59 14.89
C ARG A 247 9.19 6.79 14.41
N GLN A 248 9.25 6.15 13.25
CA GLN A 248 8.15 5.30 12.77
C GLN A 248 7.99 4.07 13.67
N LEU A 249 9.11 3.43 14.01
CA LEU A 249 9.13 2.29 14.93
C LEU A 249 8.76 2.70 16.36
N SER A 250 9.30 3.83 16.83
CA SER A 250 8.98 4.41 18.14
C SER A 250 7.49 4.74 18.25
N GLY A 251 6.89 5.33 17.21
CA GLY A 251 5.45 5.59 17.18
C GLY A 251 4.63 4.32 17.35
N LYS A 252 4.92 3.26 16.58
CA LYS A 252 4.24 1.96 16.74
C LYS A 252 4.46 1.34 18.12
N LEU A 253 5.68 1.45 18.66
CA LEU A 253 6.03 0.95 19.99
C LEU A 253 5.21 1.67 21.08
N THR A 254 5.13 3.00 21.00
CA THR A 254 4.31 3.83 21.89
C THR A 254 2.84 3.43 21.79
N GLN A 255 2.29 3.33 20.58
CA GLN A 255 0.89 2.91 20.37
C GLN A 255 0.60 1.57 21.04
N ALA A 256 1.45 0.57 20.81
CA ALA A 256 1.27 -0.77 21.37
C ALA A 256 1.39 -0.79 22.91
N LYS A 257 2.30 0.00 23.49
CA LYS A 257 2.45 0.13 24.96
C LYS A 257 1.29 0.90 25.60
N LEU A 258 0.61 1.77 24.84
CA LEU A 258 -0.49 2.57 25.35
C LEU A 258 -1.79 1.78 25.48
N ILE A 259 -2.07 0.82 24.60
CA ILE A 259 -3.30 0.02 24.69
C ILE A 259 -3.31 -0.73 26.03
N GLY A 260 -4.35 -0.51 26.84
CA GLY A 260 -4.48 -1.06 28.20
C GLY A 260 -3.81 -0.22 29.29
N SER A 261 -3.10 0.84 28.94
CA SER A 261 -2.43 1.76 29.88
C SER A 261 -3.25 3.05 30.08
N PRO A 262 -3.01 3.79 31.19
CA PRO A 262 -3.57 5.13 31.36
C PRO A 262 -3.17 6.05 30.21
N ALA A 263 -4.14 6.80 29.68
CA ALA A 263 -3.92 7.79 28.64
C ALA A 263 -3.00 8.92 29.15
N PRO A 264 -1.90 9.25 28.42
CA PRO A 264 -1.04 10.39 28.75
C PRO A 264 -1.84 11.69 28.76
N GLU A 265 -1.60 12.58 29.72
CA GLU A 265 -2.32 13.85 29.78
C GLU A 265 -2.02 14.73 28.55
N ILE A 266 -3.00 15.53 28.12
CA ILE A 266 -2.85 16.46 27.01
C ILE A 266 -2.27 17.78 27.51
N LYS A 267 -1.09 18.13 27.02
CA LYS A 267 -0.51 19.45 27.24
C LYS A 267 -1.23 20.48 26.38
N LYS A 268 -2.14 21.23 27.00
CA LYS A 268 -2.88 22.32 26.37
C LYS A 268 -2.14 23.64 26.58
N GLU A 269 -1.76 24.29 25.49
CA GLU A 269 -1.32 25.68 25.50
C GLU A 269 -2.52 26.62 25.30
N ARG A 270 -3.33 26.34 24.28
CA ARG A 270 -4.52 27.10 23.90
C ARG A 270 -5.59 26.17 23.34
N GLY A 271 -6.80 26.67 23.13
CA GLY A 271 -7.82 25.88 22.47
C GLY A 271 -9.12 26.64 22.24
N TYR A 272 -9.98 26.00 21.46
CA TYR A 272 -11.35 26.41 21.18
C TYR A 272 -12.31 25.47 21.89
N GLY A 273 -13.36 26.03 22.49
CA GLY A 273 -14.33 25.25 23.26
C GLY A 273 -13.80 24.76 24.62
N PRO A 274 -14.67 24.12 25.42
CA PRO A 274 -14.36 23.71 26.77
C PRO A 274 -13.53 22.42 26.81
N PHE A 275 -12.28 22.51 27.26
CA PHE A 275 -11.44 21.37 27.64
C PHE A 275 -10.52 21.81 28.77
N GLU A 276 -10.59 21.12 29.90
CA GLU A 276 -9.73 21.36 31.06
C GLU A 276 -8.56 20.37 31.06
N SER A 277 -8.86 19.07 31.15
CA SER A 277 -7.88 17.98 31.13
C SER A 277 -8.57 16.64 30.82
N LEU A 278 -7.80 15.59 30.50
CA LEU A 278 -8.33 14.23 30.45
C LEU A 278 -8.80 13.73 31.82
N GLN A 279 -8.17 14.21 32.90
CA GLN A 279 -8.62 13.92 34.26
C GLN A 279 -10.04 14.44 34.53
N ALA A 280 -10.36 15.65 34.08
CA ALA A 280 -11.70 16.22 34.20
C ALA A 280 -12.77 15.46 33.39
N LEU A 281 -12.34 14.67 32.40
CA LEU A 281 -13.22 13.83 31.58
C LEU A 281 -13.38 12.40 32.11
N ARG A 282 -12.81 12.05 33.27
CA ARG A 282 -13.04 10.74 33.90
C ARG A 282 -14.54 10.51 34.12
N GLY A 283 -14.96 9.26 33.96
CA GLY A 283 -16.37 8.88 33.92
C GLY A 283 -17.00 8.97 32.52
N LYS A 284 -16.35 9.62 31.54
CA LYS A 284 -16.78 9.66 30.13
C LYS A 284 -15.89 8.79 29.26
N VAL A 285 -16.44 8.32 28.14
CA VAL A 285 -15.63 7.75 27.06
C VAL A 285 -15.13 8.91 26.22
N VAL A 286 -13.84 8.93 25.91
CA VAL A 286 -13.20 10.02 25.18
C VAL A 286 -12.58 9.47 23.90
N VAL A 287 -12.82 10.15 22.78
CA VAL A 287 -12.04 9.97 21.56
C VAL A 287 -11.16 11.21 21.37
N LEU A 288 -9.84 11.01 21.40
CA LEU A 288 -8.91 12.03 20.94
C LEU A 288 -8.79 11.94 19.42
N ASP A 289 -8.96 13.05 18.72
CA ASP A 289 -8.74 13.18 17.29
C ASP A 289 -7.48 14.00 17.04
N PHE A 290 -6.37 13.35 16.70
CA PHE A 290 -5.17 14.06 16.27
C PHE A 290 -5.34 14.44 14.79
N GLY A 291 -5.61 15.72 14.57
CA GLY A 291 -5.98 16.29 13.27
C GLY A 291 -5.18 17.55 12.92
N ALA A 292 -5.51 18.14 11.76
CA ALA A 292 -4.95 19.42 11.32
C ALA A 292 -5.85 20.08 10.26
N HIS A 293 -5.82 21.41 10.20
CA HIS A 293 -6.63 22.19 9.25
C HIS A 293 -6.29 21.92 7.77
N TRP A 294 -5.08 21.44 7.46
CA TRP A 294 -4.63 21.12 6.11
C TRP A 294 -4.92 19.67 5.70
N CYS A 295 -5.32 18.82 6.65
CA CYS A 295 -5.47 17.38 6.43
C CYS A 295 -6.75 17.04 5.65
N GLY A 296 -6.59 16.61 4.40
CA GLY A 296 -7.71 16.21 3.54
C GLY A 296 -8.52 15.03 4.08
N PHE A 297 -7.84 13.97 4.56
CA PHE A 297 -8.52 12.79 5.11
C PHE A 297 -9.25 13.08 6.44
N CYS A 298 -8.75 14.02 7.24
CA CYS A 298 -9.42 14.46 8.46
C CYS A 298 -10.76 15.13 8.12
N LYS A 299 -10.75 16.03 7.12
CA LYS A 299 -11.95 16.70 6.60
C LYS A 299 -12.99 15.72 6.06
N LEU A 300 -12.54 14.69 5.34
CA LEU A 300 -13.41 13.61 4.86
C LEU A 300 -14.07 12.84 6.02
N GLY A 301 -13.40 12.74 7.18
CA GLY A 301 -13.92 12.03 8.35
C GLY A 301 -14.85 12.82 9.27
N TYR A 302 -14.83 14.16 9.20
CA TYR A 302 -15.66 14.99 10.09
C TYR A 302 -17.16 14.66 10.05
N PRO A 303 -17.82 14.43 8.89
CA PRO A 303 -19.24 14.04 8.88
C PRO A 303 -19.53 12.79 9.72
N SER A 304 -18.69 11.77 9.60
CA SER A 304 -18.86 10.50 10.33
C SER A 304 -18.57 10.66 11.82
N MET A 305 -17.56 11.46 12.19
CA MET A 305 -17.27 11.82 13.58
C MET A 305 -18.38 12.63 14.23
N LYS A 306 -18.95 13.63 13.53
CA LYS A 306 -20.12 14.39 14.01
C LYS A 306 -21.32 13.47 14.26
N LYS A 307 -21.59 12.54 13.34
CA LYS A 307 -22.67 11.57 13.50
C LYS A 307 -22.44 10.67 14.72
N MET A 308 -21.23 10.15 14.89
CA MET A 308 -20.89 9.33 16.05
C MET A 308 -21.05 10.11 17.36
N LEU A 309 -20.61 11.37 17.40
CA LEU A 309 -20.80 12.23 18.57
C LEU A 309 -22.28 12.48 18.84
N ALA A 310 -23.08 12.83 17.84
CA ALA A 310 -24.51 13.07 18.01
C ALA A 310 -25.23 11.82 18.58
N ASP A 311 -24.89 10.64 18.06
CA ASP A 311 -25.50 9.36 18.45
C ASP A 311 -25.08 8.91 19.88
N LEU A 312 -23.84 9.20 20.30
CA LEU A 312 -23.24 8.63 21.51
C LEU A 312 -22.95 9.63 22.63
N LYS A 313 -23.02 10.94 22.38
CA LYS A 313 -22.86 11.98 23.42
C LYS A 313 -23.87 11.83 24.56
N PRO A 314 -25.17 11.52 24.33
CA PRO A 314 -26.10 11.24 25.42
C PRO A 314 -25.72 10.03 26.29
N LYS A 315 -24.88 9.13 25.75
CA LYS A 315 -24.34 7.96 26.45
C LYS A 315 -22.98 8.23 27.08
N GLY A 316 -22.51 9.48 27.07
CA GLY A 316 -21.28 9.92 27.71
C GLY A 316 -20.02 9.77 26.85
N LEU A 317 -20.15 9.83 25.51
CA LEU A 317 -19.01 10.06 24.61
C LEU A 317 -18.66 11.55 24.56
N GLU A 318 -17.36 11.86 24.59
CA GLU A 318 -16.80 13.15 24.19
C GLU A 318 -15.74 12.95 23.10
N ILE A 319 -15.59 13.95 22.24
CA ILE A 319 -14.49 14.03 21.27
C ILE A 319 -13.66 15.27 21.63
N VAL A 320 -12.34 15.17 21.51
CA VAL A 320 -11.41 16.31 21.65
C VAL A 320 -10.41 16.24 20.52
N GLU A 321 -10.32 17.29 19.71
CA GLU A 321 -9.29 17.37 18.68
C GLU A 321 -7.99 17.93 19.26
N VAL A 322 -6.86 17.34 18.88
CA VAL A 322 -5.52 17.73 19.32
C VAL A 322 -4.68 18.07 18.09
N THR A 323 -4.23 19.32 17.99
CA THR A 323 -3.43 19.83 16.87
C THR A 323 -2.17 20.54 17.37
N THR A 324 -1.22 20.78 16.46
CA THR A 324 -0.04 21.62 16.68
C THR A 324 -0.05 22.80 15.70
N TYR A 325 0.85 23.76 15.90
CA TYR A 325 1.14 24.79 14.91
C TYR A 325 2.01 24.24 13.78
N TYR A 326 1.72 24.65 12.56
CA TYR A 326 2.43 24.27 11.34
C TYR A 326 3.11 25.47 10.65
N GLY A 327 2.89 26.69 11.14
CA GLY A 327 3.45 27.92 10.61
C GLY A 327 2.75 28.42 9.35
N TYR A 328 1.54 27.92 9.07
CA TYR A 328 0.79 28.29 7.87
C TYR A 328 -0.71 28.02 8.01
N TYR A 329 -1.51 28.69 7.17
CA TYR A 329 -2.93 28.42 7.02
C TYR A 329 -3.34 28.69 5.57
N LYS A 330 -4.00 27.72 4.92
CA LYS A 330 -4.32 27.76 3.48
C LYS A 330 -3.07 28.11 2.65
N THR A 331 -3.04 29.29 2.01
CA THR A 331 -1.91 29.76 1.18
C THR A 331 -0.94 30.67 1.94
N GLU A 332 -1.31 31.16 3.12
CA GLU A 332 -0.46 32.03 3.95
C GLU A 332 0.61 31.18 4.66
N ARG A 333 1.84 31.68 4.75
CA ARG A 333 3.02 30.96 5.27
C ARG A 333 3.75 31.85 6.29
N ASN A 334 4.64 31.25 7.07
CA ASN A 334 5.44 31.90 8.12
C ASN A 334 4.58 32.59 9.20
N LEU A 335 3.43 32.00 9.51
CA LEU A 335 2.56 32.51 10.56
C LEU A 335 3.18 32.23 11.93
N THR A 336 3.06 33.20 12.84
CA THR A 336 3.31 32.95 14.26
C THR A 336 2.22 32.02 14.83
N PRO A 337 2.48 31.35 15.96
CA PRO A 337 1.45 30.56 16.63
C PRO A 337 0.15 31.33 16.89
N ASP A 338 0.23 32.62 17.20
CA ASP A 338 -0.94 33.47 17.44
C ASP A 338 -1.79 33.67 16.18
N GLN A 339 -1.12 33.99 15.06
CA GLN A 339 -1.79 34.18 13.77
C GLN A 339 -2.41 32.89 13.25
N GLU A 340 -1.72 31.76 13.38
CA GLU A 340 -2.26 30.46 12.97
C GLU A 340 -3.43 30.04 13.86
N PHE A 341 -3.34 30.27 15.19
CA PHE A 341 -4.45 30.03 16.12
C PHE A 341 -5.69 30.80 15.65
N GLU A 342 -5.62 32.12 15.53
CA GLU A 342 -6.75 32.96 15.12
C GLU A 342 -7.40 32.50 13.81
N LYS A 343 -6.59 32.18 12.79
CA LYS A 343 -7.08 31.71 11.50
C LYS A 343 -7.73 30.33 11.57
N TYR A 344 -7.37 29.50 12.54
CA TYR A 344 -7.98 28.19 12.74
C TYR A 344 -9.48 28.29 13.04
N ALA A 345 -9.98 29.42 13.56
CA ALA A 345 -11.41 29.66 13.73
C ALA A 345 -12.19 29.58 12.40
N GLU A 346 -11.57 29.93 11.27
CA GLU A 346 -12.17 29.74 9.95
C GLU A 346 -12.41 28.27 9.64
N HIS A 347 -11.45 27.39 9.98
CA HIS A 347 -11.56 25.94 9.77
C HIS A 347 -12.69 25.36 10.63
N LEU A 348 -12.78 25.76 11.90
CA LEU A 348 -13.87 25.36 12.78
C LEU A 348 -15.25 25.74 12.22
N LYS A 349 -15.35 26.94 11.65
CA LYS A 349 -16.60 27.45 11.05
C LYS A 349 -16.92 26.73 9.74
N GLU A 350 -15.94 26.58 8.85
CA GLU A 350 -16.08 25.93 7.54
C GLU A 350 -16.57 24.49 7.68
N PHE A 351 -16.01 23.76 8.65
CA PHE A 351 -16.37 22.37 8.91
C PHE A 351 -17.36 22.18 10.05
N GLU A 352 -17.92 23.26 10.60
CA GLU A 352 -18.86 23.27 11.74
C GLU A 352 -18.48 22.27 12.85
N ILE A 353 -17.24 22.36 13.33
CA ILE A 353 -16.67 21.40 14.29
C ILE A 353 -17.31 21.63 15.68
N PRO A 354 -18.06 20.66 16.24
CA PRO A 354 -18.80 20.83 17.48
C PRO A 354 -18.05 20.41 18.75
N TRP A 355 -16.82 19.88 18.61
CA TRP A 355 -16.00 19.42 19.72
C TRP A 355 -14.89 20.43 20.05
N PRO A 356 -14.34 20.39 21.28
CA PRO A 356 -13.19 21.20 21.66
C PRO A 356 -11.95 20.86 20.81
N VAL A 357 -11.15 21.88 20.51
CA VAL A 357 -9.87 21.73 19.81
C VAL A 357 -8.76 22.30 20.67
N VAL A 358 -7.71 21.51 20.90
CA VAL A 358 -6.58 21.83 21.75
C VAL A 358 -5.32 21.99 20.91
N PHE A 359 -4.61 23.08 21.15
CA PHE A 359 -3.28 23.34 20.60
C PHE A 359 -2.22 23.06 21.66
N GLY A 360 -1.13 22.44 21.23
CA GLY A 360 0.12 22.34 21.97
C GLY A 360 1.27 22.03 21.03
N ASP A 361 2.48 21.93 21.59
CA ASP A 361 3.63 21.41 20.88
C ASP A 361 3.46 19.93 20.44
N ARG A 362 4.47 19.43 19.71
CA ARG A 362 4.49 18.06 19.19
C ARG A 362 4.59 16.97 20.26
N THR A 363 4.77 17.32 21.54
CA THR A 363 4.87 16.34 22.63
C THR A 363 3.59 15.51 22.74
N ASN A 364 2.43 16.09 22.47
CA ASN A 364 1.17 15.33 22.49
C ASN A 364 1.16 14.23 21.42
N GLN A 365 1.61 14.55 20.21
CA GLN A 365 1.72 13.59 19.11
C GLN A 365 2.73 12.50 19.44
N ASP A 366 3.89 12.86 20.00
CA ASP A 366 4.94 11.91 20.34
C ASP A 366 4.52 10.97 21.49
N ASN A 367 3.85 11.51 22.52
CA ASN A 367 3.31 10.74 23.65
C ASN A 367 2.28 9.69 23.25
N TYR A 368 1.55 9.94 22.15
CA TYR A 368 0.55 9.02 21.59
C TYR A 368 1.07 8.25 20.37
N GLY A 369 2.35 8.41 20.01
CA GLY A 369 2.97 7.73 18.87
C GLY A 369 2.36 8.12 17.52
N VAL A 370 1.87 9.35 17.36
CA VAL A 370 1.16 9.81 16.15
C VAL A 370 2.12 9.95 14.97
N GLY A 371 2.10 8.94 14.07
CA GLY A 371 2.90 8.92 12.84
C GLY A 371 2.16 9.37 11.57
N GLY A 372 0.84 9.52 11.61
CA GLY A 372 -0.01 9.94 10.50
C GLY A 372 -1.36 10.42 11.01
N ILE A 373 -2.10 11.22 10.21
CA ILE A 373 -3.39 11.80 10.60
C ILE A 373 -4.47 11.56 9.53
N PRO A 374 -5.78 11.45 9.90
CA PRO A 374 -6.28 11.52 11.28
C PRO A 374 -5.80 10.32 12.12
N HIS A 375 -5.63 10.54 13.42
CA HIS A 375 -5.29 9.47 14.36
C HIS A 375 -6.24 9.57 15.54
N TYR A 376 -7.09 8.56 15.68
CA TYR A 376 -8.08 8.49 16.75
C TYR A 376 -7.57 7.61 17.88
N VAL A 377 -7.74 8.06 19.12
CA VAL A 377 -7.43 7.28 20.32
C VAL A 377 -8.69 7.15 21.16
N LEU A 378 -9.12 5.91 21.40
CA LEU A 378 -10.30 5.61 22.22
C LEU A 378 -9.87 5.38 23.67
N ILE A 379 -10.46 6.14 24.58
CA ILE A 379 -10.18 6.11 26.01
C ILE A 379 -11.48 5.80 26.76
N ASP A 380 -11.45 4.83 27.67
CA ASP A 380 -12.63 4.48 28.48
C ASP A 380 -12.87 5.43 29.66
N ARG A 381 -13.94 5.17 30.41
CA ARG A 381 -14.37 5.96 31.57
C ARG A 381 -13.32 6.04 32.69
N LYS A 382 -12.42 5.06 32.79
CA LYS A 382 -11.34 5.04 33.77
C LYS A 382 -10.10 5.80 33.28
N GLY A 383 -10.11 6.25 32.03
CA GLY A 383 -8.98 6.90 31.39
C GLY A 383 -7.97 5.93 30.82
N ILE A 384 -8.36 4.68 30.56
CA ILE A 384 -7.48 3.67 29.97
C ILE A 384 -7.66 3.70 28.46
N VAL A 385 -6.56 3.67 27.71
CA VAL A 385 -6.61 3.59 26.25
C VAL A 385 -7.08 2.19 25.83
N ARG A 386 -8.10 2.13 24.97
CA ARG A 386 -8.74 0.88 24.55
C ARG A 386 -8.47 0.50 23.11
N GLY A 387 -8.08 1.46 22.28
CA GLY A 387 -7.82 1.23 20.87
C GLY A 387 -7.39 2.51 20.17
N MET A 388 -6.89 2.35 18.95
CA MET A 388 -6.46 3.45 18.10
C MET A 388 -6.83 3.15 16.65
N SER A 389 -7.07 4.21 15.86
CA SER A 389 -7.32 4.10 14.42
C SER A 389 -6.57 5.19 13.67
N ILE A 390 -5.79 4.82 12.64
CA ILE A 390 -4.96 5.74 11.86
C ILE A 390 -5.45 5.81 10.42
N GLY A 391 -5.64 7.03 9.92
CA GLY A 391 -6.22 7.31 8.62
C GLY A 391 -7.74 7.30 8.63
N PHE A 392 -8.33 7.57 7.46
CA PHE A 392 -9.78 7.55 7.29
C PHE A 392 -10.18 6.87 5.98
N SER A 393 -11.12 5.93 6.10
CA SER A 393 -11.98 5.41 5.04
C SER A 393 -13.28 4.95 5.70
N GLU A 394 -14.38 4.86 4.95
CA GLU A 394 -15.66 4.41 5.50
C GLU A 394 -15.58 3.05 6.22
N PRO A 395 -14.94 2.00 5.65
CA PRO A 395 -14.79 0.73 6.37
C PRO A 395 -13.94 0.84 7.63
N LEU A 396 -12.90 1.68 7.62
CA LEU A 396 -12.06 1.89 8.80
C LEU A 396 -12.84 2.60 9.91
N HIS A 397 -13.58 3.66 9.57
CA HIS A 397 -14.40 4.38 10.54
C HIS A 397 -15.53 3.51 11.10
N ALA A 398 -16.18 2.68 10.27
CA ALA A 398 -17.21 1.75 10.74
C ALA A 398 -16.67 0.78 11.81
N ARG A 399 -15.47 0.24 11.61
CA ARG A 399 -14.80 -0.62 12.61
C ARG A 399 -14.48 0.14 13.89
N PHE A 400 -13.88 1.32 13.77
CA PHE A 400 -13.54 2.16 14.92
C PHE A 400 -14.79 2.56 15.72
N ARG A 401 -15.87 2.97 15.03
CA ARG A 401 -17.15 3.29 15.67
C ARG A 401 -17.72 2.10 16.44
N ALA A 402 -17.65 0.88 15.91
CA ALA A 402 -18.11 -0.31 16.63
C ALA A 402 -17.32 -0.55 17.94
N GLU A 403 -16.02 -0.26 17.95
CA GLU A 403 -15.21 -0.29 19.18
C GLU A 403 -15.64 0.80 20.17
N VAL A 404 -15.89 2.02 19.70
CA VAL A 404 -16.41 3.12 20.53
C VAL A 404 -17.75 2.74 21.15
N GLU A 405 -18.69 2.21 20.35
CA GLU A 405 -20.01 1.77 20.82
C GLU A 405 -19.90 0.69 21.88
N LYS A 406 -18.99 -0.27 21.70
CA LYS A 406 -18.69 -1.30 22.70
C LYS A 406 -18.19 -0.68 24.01
N VAL A 407 -17.18 0.21 23.96
CA VAL A 407 -16.61 0.84 25.16
C VAL A 407 -17.61 1.77 25.84
N VAL A 408 -18.48 2.45 25.10
CA VAL A 408 -19.58 3.26 25.66
C VAL A 408 -20.60 2.42 26.42
N ALA A 409 -20.84 1.18 25.96
CA ALA A 409 -21.77 0.24 26.59
C ALA A 409 -21.20 -0.46 27.83
N GLU A 410 -19.89 -0.45 28.04
CA GLU A 410 -19.24 -0.92 29.27
C GLU A 410 -19.57 0.07 30.40
N GLN A 411 -20.36 -0.39 31.38
CA GLN A 411 -20.79 0.42 32.54
C GLN A 411 -19.69 0.52 33.59
#